data_AF-A0A3M1ZEL6-F1
#
_entry.id   AF-A0A3M1ZEL6-F1
#
_cell.length_a   1.000
_cell.length_b   1.000
_cell.length_c   1.000
_cell.angle_alpha   90.00
_cell.angle_beta   90.00
_cell.angle_gamma   90.00
#
_symmetry.space_group_name_H-M   'P 1'
#
loop_
_entity.id
_entity.type
_entity.pdbx_description
1 polymer ?
#
loop_
_entity_poly.entity_id
_entity_poly.type
_entity_poly.pdbx_seq_one_letter_code
_entity_poly.pdbx_strand_id
1 'polypeptide(L)'
;MSEETILKHFVTLSHLALSLLAAAILTMSVAAVANAATTGTGVISGTVFFDLNHNGVREISEPSATERIVALHQVQSDATRSLVSFANVGTDGTYLFKGLPFGDYVLQCDGCAAVQVTIGEGNAAVSIDLATPGYQIFLPISMR
;
A
#
# COMPACT_ATOMS: atom_id res chain seq x y z
N MET A 1 53.41 -22.84 -22.04
CA MET A 1 52.04 -22.77 -21.51
C MET A 1 51.13 -23.21 -22.65
N SER A 2 50.61 -24.43 -22.60
CA SER A 2 49.85 -25.04 -23.70
C SER A 2 48.48 -24.38 -23.81
N GLU A 3 47.93 -24.27 -25.02
CA GLU A 3 46.60 -23.72 -25.29
C GLU A 3 45.52 -24.41 -24.44
N GLU A 4 45.70 -25.70 -24.16
CA GLU A 4 44.83 -26.49 -23.28
C GLU A 4 44.75 -25.94 -21.84
N THR A 5 45.84 -25.40 -21.30
CA THR A 5 45.86 -24.79 -19.96
C THR A 5 45.11 -23.46 -19.94
N ILE A 6 45.21 -22.69 -21.03
CA ILE A 6 44.50 -21.41 -21.19
C ILE A 6 43.00 -21.67 -21.30
N LEU A 7 42.58 -22.59 -22.18
CA LEU A 7 41.16 -22.94 -22.33
C LEU A 7 40.55 -23.48 -21.03
N LYS A 8 41.27 -24.32 -20.28
CA LYS A 8 40.79 -24.82 -18.97
C LYS A 8 40.60 -23.69 -17.96
N HIS A 9 41.53 -22.73 -17.88
CA HIS A 9 41.41 -21.58 -16.98
C HIS A 9 40.23 -20.67 -17.33
N PHE A 10 40.01 -20.39 -18.62
CA PHE A 10 38.89 -19.58 -19.09
C PHE A 10 37.53 -20.25 -18.84
N VAL A 11 37.43 -21.57 -19.03
CA VAL A 11 36.20 -22.34 -18.73
C VAL A 11 35.94 -22.38 -17.22
N THR A 12 36.97 -22.51 -16.37
CA THR A 12 36.75 -22.48 -14.93
C THR A 12 36.32 -21.10 -14.42
N LEU A 13 36.88 -20.01 -14.97
CA LEU A 13 36.48 -18.64 -14.61
C LEU A 13 35.02 -18.33 -15.02
N SER A 14 34.56 -18.86 -16.16
CA SER A 14 33.16 -18.65 -16.59
C SER A 14 32.15 -19.38 -15.71
N HIS A 15 32.48 -20.56 -15.21
CA HIS A 15 31.62 -21.31 -14.29
C HIS A 15 31.60 -20.71 -12.87
N LEU A 16 32.72 -20.14 -12.40
CA LEU A 16 32.75 -19.41 -11.13
C LEU A 16 31.92 -18.11 -11.17
N ALA A 17 31.95 -17.40 -12.30
CA ALA A 17 31.17 -16.17 -12.47
C ALA A 17 29.66 -16.45 -12.56
N LEU A 18 29.26 -17.56 -13.19
CA LEU A 18 27.86 -17.96 -13.32
C LEU A 18 27.28 -18.51 -12.01
N SER A 19 28.08 -19.22 -11.21
CA SER A 19 27.63 -19.74 -9.90
C SER A 19 27.47 -18.65 -8.85
N LEU A 20 28.30 -17.60 -8.86
CA LEU A 20 28.14 -16.43 -7.99
C LEU A 20 26.83 -15.68 -8.29
N LEU A 21 26.47 -15.55 -9.56
CA LEU A 21 25.23 -14.91 -10.00
C LEU A 21 23.99 -15.74 -9.60
N ALA A 22 24.08 -17.07 -9.72
CA ALA A 22 23.02 -17.99 -9.30
C ALA A 22 22.83 -18.01 -7.76
N ALA A 23 23.91 -17.91 -6.99
CA ALA A 23 23.86 -17.86 -5.52
C ALA A 23 23.31 -16.52 -5.00
N ALA A 24 23.57 -15.40 -5.70
CA ALA A 24 23.04 -14.08 -5.34
C ALA A 24 21.54 -13.91 -5.61
N ILE A 25 20.94 -14.72 -6.49
CA ILE A 25 19.50 -14.67 -6.80
C ILE A 25 18.67 -15.42 -5.74
N LEU A 26 19.30 -16.23 -4.88
CA LEU A 26 18.60 -17.06 -3.88
C LEU A 26 18.57 -16.48 -2.45
N THR A 27 18.78 -15.17 -2.28
CA THR A 27 18.63 -14.51 -0.96
C THR A 27 17.50 -13.49 -0.90
N MET A 28 16.64 -13.41 -1.93
CA MET A 28 15.39 -12.66 -1.84
C MET A 28 14.36 -13.45 -1.02
N SER A 29 14.47 -13.31 0.30
CA SER A 29 13.44 -13.54 1.32
C SER A 29 12.96 -14.99 1.55
N VAL A 30 13.57 -15.65 2.54
CA VAL A 30 12.80 -16.50 3.47
C VAL A 30 12.01 -15.57 4.39
N ALA A 31 10.95 -14.97 3.84
CA ALA A 31 9.90 -14.28 4.60
C ALA A 31 8.49 -14.61 4.08
N ALA A 32 8.36 -15.41 3.01
CA ALA A 32 7.07 -15.73 2.39
C ALA A 32 6.52 -17.13 2.70
N VAL A 33 7.19 -17.92 3.57
CA VAL A 33 6.62 -19.19 4.10
C VAL A 33 6.00 -18.94 5.48
N ALA A 34 5.17 -17.89 5.55
CA ALA A 34 4.20 -17.68 6.61
C ALA A 34 2.98 -16.91 6.08
N ASN A 35 2.59 -17.13 4.81
CA ASN A 35 1.26 -16.74 4.33
C ASN A 35 0.49 -18.02 4.01
N ALA A 36 0.31 -18.86 5.04
CA ALA A 36 -0.86 -19.72 5.05
C ALA A 36 -2.04 -18.80 4.74
N ALA A 37 -2.72 -19.04 3.63
CA ALA A 37 -3.85 -18.28 3.16
C ALA A 37 -4.94 -18.28 4.25
N THR A 38 -4.87 -17.32 5.17
CA THR A 38 -6.04 -16.78 5.83
C THR A 38 -6.83 -16.19 4.69
N THR A 39 -7.85 -16.93 4.25
CA THR A 39 -8.82 -16.44 3.28
C THR A 39 -9.57 -15.32 4.00
N GLY A 40 -9.01 -14.12 3.89
CA GLY A 40 -9.57 -12.94 4.50
C GLY A 40 -10.97 -12.72 3.97
N THR A 41 -11.95 -12.62 4.85
CA THR A 41 -13.32 -12.24 4.49
C THR A 41 -13.58 -10.76 4.75
N GLY A 42 -12.58 -10.06 5.30
CA GLY A 42 -12.63 -8.65 5.63
C GLY A 42 -12.82 -7.75 4.41
N VAL A 43 -13.65 -6.72 4.61
CA VAL A 43 -13.95 -5.67 3.64
C VAL A 43 -13.81 -4.33 4.34
N ILE A 44 -13.08 -3.41 3.72
CA ILE A 44 -13.05 -2.01 4.11
C ILE A 44 -13.51 -1.19 2.91
N SER A 45 -14.50 -0.33 3.10
CA SER A 45 -15.02 0.57 2.07
C SER A 45 -15.23 1.96 2.62
N GLY A 46 -15.58 2.91 1.76
CA GLY A 46 -16.08 4.22 2.19
C GLY A 46 -15.94 5.26 1.10
N THR A 47 -16.04 6.53 1.49
CA THR A 47 -15.90 7.67 0.59
C THR A 47 -14.74 8.58 0.97
N VAL A 48 -14.13 9.22 -0.03
CA VAL A 48 -13.17 10.30 0.17
C VAL A 48 -13.81 11.60 -0.32
N PHE A 49 -13.82 12.64 0.51
CA PHE A 49 -14.47 13.92 0.21
C PHE A 49 -13.59 15.10 0.61
N PHE A 50 -13.87 16.25 0.00
CA PHE A 50 -13.27 17.52 0.39
C PHE A 50 -14.07 18.11 1.55
N ASP A 51 -13.47 18.05 2.73
CA ASP A 51 -14.01 18.62 3.96
C ASP A 51 -13.78 20.14 3.93
N LEU A 52 -14.81 20.87 3.50
CA LEU A 52 -14.74 22.31 3.25
C LEU A 52 -14.89 23.11 4.55
N ASN A 53 -15.55 22.52 5.55
CA ASN A 53 -15.84 23.16 6.82
C ASN A 53 -14.99 22.62 7.99
N HIS A 54 -14.17 21.59 7.73
CA HIS A 54 -13.24 20.94 8.65
C HIS A 54 -13.90 20.21 9.83
N ASN A 55 -15.09 19.65 9.64
CA ASN A 55 -15.80 18.93 10.70
C ASN A 55 -15.69 17.40 10.62
N GLY A 56 -15.06 16.86 9.56
CA GLY A 56 -14.88 15.44 9.33
C GLY A 56 -16.15 14.66 8.99
N VAL A 57 -17.26 15.34 8.72
CA VAL A 57 -18.56 14.75 8.40
C VAL A 57 -18.96 15.15 6.99
N ARG A 58 -19.14 14.15 6.12
CA ARG A 58 -19.51 14.41 4.73
C ARG A 58 -20.88 15.09 4.63
N GLU A 59 -20.92 16.28 4.02
CA GLU A 59 -22.17 16.93 3.66
C GLU A 59 -22.49 16.94 2.16
N ILE A 60 -23.74 17.26 1.83
CA ILE A 60 -24.23 17.31 0.45
C ILE A 60 -23.52 18.38 -0.40
N SER A 61 -23.03 19.45 0.23
CA SER A 61 -22.27 20.51 -0.42
C SER A 61 -20.81 20.15 -0.66
N GLU A 62 -20.33 19.05 -0.07
CA GLU A 62 -18.93 18.67 -0.11
C GLU A 62 -18.66 17.75 -1.31
N PRO A 63 -17.78 18.17 -2.24
CA PRO A 63 -17.49 17.38 -3.40
C PRO A 63 -16.68 16.13 -3.02
N SER A 64 -16.91 15.05 -3.77
CA SER A 64 -16.08 13.85 -3.69
C SER A 64 -14.64 14.18 -4.11
N ALA A 65 -13.66 13.68 -3.36
CA ALA A 65 -12.24 13.83 -3.67
C ALA A 65 -11.80 12.75 -4.65
N THR A 66 -12.31 12.84 -5.88
CA THR A 66 -12.00 11.92 -6.98
C THR A 66 -10.51 11.96 -7.33
N GLU A 67 -10.03 10.93 -8.03
CA GLU A 67 -8.62 10.81 -8.48
C GLU A 67 -7.58 10.69 -7.34
N ARG A 68 -8.03 10.51 -6.11
CA ARG A 68 -7.14 10.16 -4.99
C ARG A 68 -6.88 8.65 -4.95
N ILE A 69 -5.79 8.30 -4.26
CA ILE A 69 -5.41 6.91 -3.99
C ILE A 69 -5.43 6.72 -2.47
N VAL A 70 -6.13 5.69 -2.02
CA VAL A 70 -6.11 5.24 -0.63
C VAL A 70 -5.11 4.09 -0.52
N ALA A 71 -4.09 4.25 0.32
CA ALA A 71 -3.16 3.23 0.72
C ALA A 71 -3.69 2.51 1.97
N LEU A 72 -3.70 1.18 1.94
CA LEU A 72 -4.03 0.34 3.07
C LEU A 72 -2.75 -0.28 3.62
N HIS A 73 -2.49 -0.08 4.91
CA HIS A 73 -1.40 -0.73 5.62
C HIS A 73 -1.96 -1.68 6.68
N GLN A 74 -1.33 -2.82 6.89
CA GLN A 74 -1.60 -3.69 8.02
C GLN A 74 -0.65 -3.33 9.15
N VAL A 75 -1.16 -3.29 10.38
CA VAL A 75 -0.36 -3.13 11.60
C VAL A 75 0.14 -4.51 12.01
N GLN A 76 1.46 -4.63 12.12
CA GLN A 76 2.13 -5.85 12.53
C GLN A 76 2.22 -5.95 14.05
N SER A 77 2.57 -7.13 14.58
CA SER A 77 2.70 -7.37 16.02
C SER A 77 3.75 -6.50 16.72
N ASP A 78 4.73 -5.98 15.98
CA ASP A 78 5.76 -5.05 16.46
C ASP A 78 5.38 -3.57 16.28
N ALA A 79 4.10 -3.29 15.99
CA ALA A 79 3.54 -1.99 15.68
C ALA A 79 4.08 -1.31 14.40
N THR A 80 4.86 -2.02 13.59
CA THR A 80 5.23 -1.54 12.25
C THR A 80 4.05 -1.63 11.29
N ARG A 81 4.13 -0.86 10.19
CA ARG A 81 3.09 -0.82 9.15
C ARG A 81 3.64 -1.44 7.88
N SER A 82 2.95 -2.44 7.35
CA SER A 82 3.26 -3.04 6.05
C SER A 82 2.21 -2.63 5.03
N LEU A 83 2.64 -2.17 3.86
CA LEU A 83 1.72 -1.83 2.77
C LEU A 83 1.04 -3.11 2.26
N VAL A 84 -0.30 -3.12 2.26
CA VAL A 84 -1.12 -4.23 1.79
C VAL A 84 -1.55 -3.99 0.34
N SER A 85 -2.13 -2.83 0.07
CA SER A 85 -2.69 -2.51 -1.24
C SER A 85 -3.01 -1.02 -1.41
N PHE A 86 -3.43 -0.67 -2.62
CA PHE A 86 -3.97 0.64 -2.97
C PHE A 86 -5.38 0.49 -3.57
N ALA A 87 -6.24 1.47 -3.32
CA ALA A 87 -7.53 1.62 -3.98
C ALA A 87 -7.61 2.99 -4.65
N ASN A 88 -7.96 3.01 -5.93
CA ASN A 88 -8.32 4.24 -6.62
C ASN A 88 -9.68 4.71 -6.14
N VAL A 89 -9.81 6.01 -5.90
CA VAL A 89 -11.08 6.64 -5.56
C VAL A 89 -11.90 6.84 -6.83
N GLY A 90 -13.09 6.27 -6.86
CA GLY A 90 -14.04 6.37 -7.97
C GLY A 90 -14.51 7.80 -8.21
N THR A 91 -15.20 8.02 -9.34
CA THR A 91 -15.79 9.33 -9.67
C THR A 91 -16.88 9.78 -8.71
N ASP A 92 -17.43 8.86 -7.93
CA ASP A 92 -18.38 9.11 -6.85
C ASP A 92 -17.68 9.33 -5.49
N GLY A 93 -16.36 9.24 -5.43
CA GLY A 93 -15.58 9.33 -4.20
C GLY A 93 -15.40 7.99 -3.48
N THR A 94 -15.90 6.87 -4.01
CA THR A 94 -15.85 5.60 -3.29
C THR A 94 -14.52 4.87 -3.43
N TYR A 95 -14.15 4.09 -2.41
CA TYR A 95 -13.02 3.14 -2.47
C TYR A 95 -13.40 1.81 -1.80
N LEU A 96 -12.65 0.76 -2.12
CA LEU A 96 -12.96 -0.60 -1.66
C LEU A 96 -11.74 -1.51 -1.58
N PHE A 97 -11.58 -2.17 -0.43
CA PHE A 97 -10.66 -3.27 -0.18
C PHE A 97 -11.47 -4.50 0.22
N LYS A 98 -11.13 -5.66 -0.34
CA LYS A 98 -11.79 -6.95 -0.09
C LYS A 98 -10.74 -8.02 0.18
N GLY A 99 -11.17 -9.12 0.79
CA GLY A 99 -10.30 -10.27 0.98
C GLY A 99 -9.31 -10.09 2.12
N LEU A 100 -9.60 -9.18 3.06
CA LEU A 100 -8.67 -8.80 4.11
C LEU A 100 -8.71 -9.83 5.25
N PRO A 101 -7.55 -10.36 5.68
CA PRO A 101 -7.48 -11.12 6.93
C PRO A 101 -7.99 -10.30 8.12
N PHE A 102 -8.31 -10.99 9.22
CA PHE A 102 -8.58 -10.29 10.46
C PHE A 102 -7.29 -9.65 10.97
N GLY A 103 -7.42 -8.45 11.53
CA GLY A 103 -6.30 -7.68 12.03
C GLY A 103 -6.56 -6.18 12.01
N ASP A 104 -5.51 -5.45 12.39
CA ASP A 104 -5.50 -4.00 12.45
C ASP A 104 -4.93 -3.41 11.17
N TYR A 105 -5.57 -2.36 10.69
CA TYR A 105 -5.24 -1.68 9.45
C TYR A 105 -5.18 -0.17 9.64
N VAL A 106 -4.43 0.49 8.77
CA VAL A 106 -4.35 1.94 8.67
C VAL A 106 -4.67 2.36 7.24
N LEU A 107 -5.71 3.18 7.08
CA LEU A 107 -6.00 3.86 5.84
C LEU A 107 -5.25 5.18 5.78
N GLN A 108 -4.66 5.47 4.62
CA GLN A 108 -3.99 6.73 4.36
C GLN A 108 -4.24 7.18 2.93
N CYS A 109 -4.63 8.42 2.72
CA CYS A 109 -4.64 9.05 1.39
C CYS A 109 -3.93 10.39 1.45
N ASP A 110 -3.51 10.87 0.28
CA ASP A 110 -2.88 12.19 0.15
C ASP A 110 -3.82 13.29 0.67
N GLY A 111 -3.33 14.09 1.62
CA GLY A 111 -4.09 15.13 2.31
C GLY A 111 -5.09 14.64 3.36
N CYS A 112 -5.32 13.33 3.51
CA CYS A 112 -6.26 12.80 4.50
C CYS A 112 -5.60 12.57 5.86
N ALA A 113 -6.41 12.59 6.93
CA ALA A 113 -6.00 12.02 8.21
C ALA A 113 -5.87 10.49 8.09
N ALA A 114 -4.83 9.91 8.70
CA ALA A 114 -4.70 8.46 8.77
C ALA A 114 -5.70 7.90 9.79
N VAL A 115 -6.44 6.85 9.42
CA VAL A 115 -7.46 6.23 10.27
C VAL A 115 -7.08 4.78 10.54
N GLN A 116 -7.09 4.38 11.82
CA GLN A 116 -6.91 2.99 12.21
C GLN A 116 -8.26 2.26 12.28
N VAL A 117 -8.29 1.02 11.82
CA VAL A 117 -9.49 0.17 11.83
C VAL A 117 -9.11 -1.27 12.12
N THR A 118 -9.94 -1.95 12.91
CA THR A 118 -9.77 -3.37 13.25
C THR A 118 -10.84 -4.19 12.54
N ILE A 119 -10.43 -5.19 11.75
CA ILE A 119 -11.30 -6.22 11.17
C ILE A 119 -11.21 -7.44 12.06
N GLY A 120 -12.30 -7.75 12.78
CA GLY A 120 -12.42 -8.96 13.60
C GLY A 120 -13.41 -9.96 13.01
N GLU A 121 -13.47 -11.17 13.58
CA GLU A 121 -14.36 -12.25 13.13
C GLU A 121 -15.85 -11.86 13.10
N GLY A 122 -16.27 -10.92 13.96
CA GLY A 122 -17.64 -10.37 13.99
C GLY A 122 -17.87 -9.13 13.13
N ASN A 123 -16.80 -8.50 12.60
CA ASN A 123 -16.83 -7.26 11.84
C ASN A 123 -16.10 -7.43 10.50
N ALA A 124 -16.59 -8.38 9.69
CA ALA A 124 -16.00 -8.69 8.39
C ALA A 124 -16.20 -7.56 7.36
N ALA A 125 -17.02 -6.54 7.63
CA ALA A 125 -17.17 -5.37 6.76
C ALA A 125 -17.22 -4.09 7.60
N VAL A 126 -16.38 -3.12 7.26
CA VAL A 126 -16.33 -1.80 7.91
C VAL A 126 -16.35 -0.71 6.84
N SER A 127 -17.14 0.34 7.08
CA SER A 127 -17.17 1.53 6.24
C SER A 127 -16.52 2.71 6.95
N ILE A 128 -15.56 3.37 6.31
CA ILE A 128 -14.79 4.50 6.85
C ILE A 128 -14.74 5.62 5.81
N ASP A 129 -15.27 6.79 6.14
CA ASP A 129 -15.11 7.97 5.28
C ASP A 129 -13.81 8.72 5.61
N LEU A 130 -13.16 9.27 4.59
CA LEU A 130 -11.89 9.96 4.67
C LEU A 130 -12.06 11.41 4.21
N ALA A 131 -11.87 12.33 5.16
CA ALA A 131 -11.89 13.77 4.92
C ALA A 131 -10.53 14.26 4.41
N THR A 132 -10.54 15.10 3.38
CA THR A 132 -9.37 15.86 2.91
C THR A 132 -9.64 17.35 3.05
N PRO A 133 -8.69 18.17 3.54
CA PRO A 133 -8.82 19.62 3.41
C PRO A 133 -8.99 19.95 1.93
N GLY A 134 -10.03 20.73 1.61
CA GLY A 134 -10.19 21.29 0.27
C GLY A 134 -8.88 21.91 -0.20
N TYR A 135 -8.49 21.69 -1.46
CA TYR A 135 -7.30 22.34 -2.02
C TYR A 135 -7.50 23.85 -1.94
N GLN A 136 -6.89 24.50 -0.96
CA GLN A 136 -6.81 25.96 -0.93
C GLN A 136 -5.91 26.32 -2.10
N ILE A 137 -6.52 26.75 -3.19
CA ILE A 137 -5.80 27.38 -4.28
C ILE A 137 -5.07 28.57 -3.66
N PHE A 138 -3.77 28.44 -3.41
CA PHE A 138 -2.93 29.60 -3.18
C PHE A 138 -2.93 30.37 -4.50
N LEU A 139 -3.92 31.24 -4.69
CA LEU A 139 -3.79 32.32 -5.68
C LEU A 139 -2.46 33.01 -5.34
N PRO A 140 -1.53 33.19 -6.30
CA PRO A 140 -0.31 33.91 -6.02
C PRO A 140 -0.73 35.25 -5.44
N ILE A 141 -0.30 35.52 -4.20
CA ILE A 141 -0.53 36.79 -3.53
C ILE A 141 -0.02 37.85 -4.50
N SER A 142 -0.94 38.57 -5.14
CA SER A 142 -0.58 39.69 -5.99
C SER A 142 -0.04 40.75 -5.04
N MET A 143 1.28 40.75 -4.85
CA MET A 143 1.97 41.82 -4.14
C MET A 143 1.64 43.12 -4.88
N ARG A 144 0.91 44.00 -4.18
CA ARG A 144 0.83 45.42 -4.54
C ARG A 144 1.97 46.16 -3.88
#